data_AF-W1IS44-F1
#
_entry.id   AF-W1IS44-F1
#
_cell.length_a   1.000
_cell.length_b   1.000
_cell.length_c   1.000
_cell.angle_alpha   90.00
_cell.angle_beta   90.00
_cell.angle_gamma   90.00
#
_symmetry.space_group_name_H-M   'P 1'
#
loop_
_entity.id
_entity.type
_entity.pdbx_description
1 polymer ?
#
loop_
_entity_poly.entity_id
_entity_poly.type
_entity_poly.pdbx_seq_one_letter_code
_entity_poly.pdbx_strand_id
1 'polypeptide(L)'
;MLTEQDMVDINKLIFLLKQVITYLQESGCGKLSYKGLDKSINILENKAINGMGNIYSHIMGDFRMMADRGQYGEEHIDTLTTEIYHIITNNLLFRNQRGKIK
;
A
#
# COMPACT_ATOMS: atom_id res chain seq x y z
N MET A 1 -1.48 18.21 10.61
CA MET A 1 -1.68 18.83 9.29
C MET A 1 -0.80 18.09 8.31
N LEU A 2 -1.28 17.79 7.10
CA LEU A 2 -0.45 17.12 6.08
C LEU A 2 0.58 18.12 5.53
N THR A 3 1.81 17.67 5.37
CA THR A 3 2.91 18.41 4.74
C THR A 3 2.86 18.27 3.21
N GLU A 4 3.62 19.10 2.48
CA GLU A 4 3.77 18.96 1.03
C GLU A 4 4.38 17.60 0.66
N GLN A 5 5.35 17.12 1.44
CA GLN A 5 5.93 15.79 1.25
C GLN A 5 4.89 14.69 1.47
N ASP A 6 4.02 14.81 2.48
CA ASP A 6 2.93 13.84 2.66
C ASP A 6 2.02 13.79 1.44
N MET A 7 1.72 14.93 0.84
CA MET A 7 0.89 15.00 -0.36
C MET A 7 1.56 14.34 -1.58
N VAL A 8 2.88 14.52 -1.74
CA VAL A 8 3.67 13.83 -2.78
C VAL A 8 3.63 12.32 -2.57
N ASP A 9 3.89 11.87 -1.34
CA ASP A 9 3.90 10.45 -0.98
C ASP A 9 2.52 9.81 -1.15
N ILE A 10 1.44 10.49 -0.74
CA ILE A 10 0.06 10.05 -0.92
C ILE A 10 -0.24 9.82 -2.41
N ASN A 11 0.05 10.81 -3.26
CA ASN A 11 -0.25 10.72 -4.69
C ASN A 11 0.55 9.59 -5.36
N LYS A 12 1.83 9.49 -5.02
CA LYS A 12 2.72 8.44 -5.53
C LYS A 12 2.26 7.06 -5.07
N LEU A 13 1.88 6.92 -3.81
CA LEU A 13 1.39 5.65 -3.25
C LEU A 13 0.07 5.22 -3.91
N ILE A 14 -0.89 6.13 -4.13
CA ILE A 14 -2.13 5.83 -4.86
C ILE A 14 -1.81 5.28 -6.26
N PHE A 15 -0.90 5.93 -6.99
CA PHE A 15 -0.53 5.53 -8.33
C PHE A 15 0.09 4.11 -8.37
N LEU A 16 1.03 3.83 -7.47
CA LEU A 16 1.68 2.52 -7.40
C LEU A 16 0.71 1.41 -6.97
N LEU A 17 -0.18 1.68 -6.00
CA LEU A 17 -1.19 0.71 -5.58
C LEU A 17 -2.16 0.35 -6.71
N LYS A 18 -2.55 1.33 -7.53
CA LYS A 18 -3.39 1.09 -8.72
C LYS A 18 -2.68 0.20 -9.73
N GLN A 19 -1.38 0.39 -9.95
CA GLN A 19 -0.60 -0.50 -10.84
C GLN A 19 -0.53 -1.93 -10.32
N VAL A 20 -0.32 -2.13 -9.01
CA VAL A 20 -0.35 -3.48 -8.42
C VAL A 20 -1.72 -4.14 -8.60
N ILE A 21 -2.80 -3.39 -8.42
CA ILE A 21 -4.16 -3.91 -8.67
C ILE A 21 -4.36 -4.30 -10.14
N THR A 22 -3.91 -3.47 -11.07
CA THR A 22 -3.97 -3.78 -12.51
C THR A 22 -3.22 -5.06 -12.83
N TYR A 23 -1.99 -5.20 -12.33
CA TYR A 23 -1.20 -6.44 -12.49
C TYR A 23 -1.97 -7.66 -11.98
N LEU A 24 -2.53 -7.59 -10.76
CA LEU A 24 -3.30 -8.69 -10.19
C LEU A 24 -4.55 -9.04 -11.03
N GLN A 25 -5.25 -8.03 -11.55
CA GLN A 25 -6.40 -8.23 -12.43
C GLN A 25 -6.01 -8.90 -13.74
N GLU A 26 -4.90 -8.50 -14.35
CA GLU A 26 -4.35 -9.09 -15.57
C GLU A 26 -3.89 -10.54 -15.35
N SER A 27 -3.40 -10.87 -14.15
CA SER A 27 -3.10 -12.26 -13.75
C SER A 27 -4.35 -13.09 -13.39
N GLY A 28 -5.57 -12.55 -13.57
CA GLY A 28 -6.82 -13.26 -13.30
C GLY A 28 -7.26 -13.29 -11.83
N CYS A 29 -6.67 -12.46 -10.96
CA CYS A 29 -7.07 -12.40 -9.55
C CYS A 29 -8.37 -11.62 -9.34
N GLY A 30 -9.23 -12.18 -8.48
CA GLY A 30 -10.44 -11.51 -8.03
C GLY A 30 -10.18 -10.42 -6.99
N LYS A 31 -11.20 -9.60 -6.72
CA LYS A 31 -11.15 -8.46 -5.79
C LYS A 31 -10.72 -8.81 -4.35
N LEU A 32 -10.96 -10.04 -3.93
CA LEU A 32 -10.51 -10.53 -2.61
C LEU A 32 -8.98 -10.57 -2.49
N SER A 33 -8.25 -10.61 -3.60
CA SER A 33 -6.79 -10.66 -3.62
C SER A 33 -6.12 -9.32 -3.32
N TYR A 34 -6.84 -8.21 -3.43
CA TYR A 34 -6.30 -6.85 -3.28
C TYR A 34 -7.22 -5.92 -2.45
N LYS A 35 -8.03 -6.50 -1.55
CA LYS A 35 -9.00 -5.75 -0.74
C LYS A 35 -8.33 -4.72 0.19
N GLY A 36 -7.16 -5.05 0.73
CA GLY A 36 -6.36 -4.14 1.54
C GLY A 36 -5.78 -2.98 0.71
N LEU A 37 -5.34 -3.24 -0.52
CA LEU A 37 -4.88 -2.20 -1.45
C LEU A 37 -6.02 -1.23 -1.79
N ASP A 38 -7.19 -1.75 -2.19
CA ASP A 38 -8.41 -0.97 -2.48
C ASP A 38 -8.79 -0.08 -1.28
N LYS A 39 -8.78 -0.65 -0.07
CA LYS A 39 -9.09 0.08 1.16
C LYS A 39 -8.08 1.19 1.42
N SER A 40 -6.80 0.94 1.15
CA SER A 40 -5.73 1.92 1.34
C SER A 40 -5.86 3.08 0.36
N ILE A 41 -6.17 2.80 -0.92
CA ILE A 41 -6.47 3.82 -1.92
C ILE A 41 -7.64 4.70 -1.45
N ASN A 42 -8.74 4.10 -1.00
CA ASN A 42 -9.89 4.88 -0.51
C ASN A 42 -9.53 5.77 0.69
N ILE A 43 -8.70 5.30 1.62
CA ILE A 43 -8.22 6.12 2.75
C ILE A 43 -7.39 7.31 2.24
N LEU A 44 -6.48 7.06 1.29
CA LEU A 44 -5.57 8.05 0.72
C LEU A 44 -6.32 9.12 -0.09
N GLU A 45 -7.23 8.71 -0.98
CA GLU A 45 -8.02 9.61 -1.84
C GLU A 45 -8.94 10.52 -1.01
N ASN A 46 -9.55 9.97 0.05
CA ASN A 46 -10.39 10.76 0.97
C ASN A 46 -9.58 11.52 2.03
N LYS A 47 -8.25 11.39 2.04
CA LYS A 47 -7.36 11.98 3.05
C LYS A 47 -7.83 11.68 4.49
N ALA A 48 -8.33 10.47 4.70
CA ALA A 48 -8.92 10.05 5.96
C ALA A 48 -7.82 9.81 7.01
N ILE A 49 -7.38 10.87 7.69
CA ILE A 49 -6.23 10.87 8.62
C ILE A 49 -6.32 9.75 9.66
N ASN A 50 -7.51 9.51 10.23
CA ASN A 50 -7.73 8.45 11.23
C ASN A 50 -7.49 7.04 10.67
N GLY A 51 -7.56 6.87 9.35
CA GLY A 51 -7.30 5.61 8.66
C GLY A 51 -5.83 5.43 8.25
N MET A 52 -5.04 6.51 8.16
CA MET A 52 -3.70 6.44 7.56
C MET A 52 -2.73 5.57 8.33
N GLY A 53 -2.81 5.54 9.67
CA GLY A 53 -1.99 4.64 10.49
C GLY A 53 -2.23 3.14 10.24
N ASN A 54 -3.29 2.77 9.51
CA ASN A 54 -3.60 1.39 9.14
C ASN A 54 -3.15 1.02 7.72
N ILE A 55 -2.62 1.97 6.94
CA ILE A 55 -2.21 1.73 5.54
C ILE A 55 -1.13 0.65 5.46
N TYR A 56 -0.12 0.70 6.33
CA TYR A 56 0.92 -0.32 6.37
C TYR A 56 0.34 -1.74 6.53
N SER A 57 -0.57 -1.96 7.49
CA SER A 57 -1.10 -3.30 7.74
C SER A 57 -2.02 -3.79 6.63
N HIS A 58 -2.77 -2.89 5.99
CA HIS A 58 -3.62 -3.23 4.85
C HIS A 58 -2.80 -3.65 3.62
N ILE A 59 -1.77 -2.89 3.27
CA ILE A 59 -0.92 -3.18 2.12
C ILE A 59 -0.08 -4.44 2.37
N MET A 60 0.56 -4.55 3.53
CA MET A 60 1.42 -5.70 3.85
C MET A 60 0.62 -7.00 3.97
N GLY A 61 -0.65 -6.93 4.39
CA GLY A 61 -1.55 -8.07 4.39
C GLY A 61 -1.75 -8.65 2.99
N ASP A 62 -2.00 -7.80 2.00
CA ASP A 62 -2.19 -8.24 0.61
C ASP A 62 -0.87 -8.68 -0.03
N PHE A 63 0.24 -7.99 0.23
CA PHE A 63 1.56 -8.38 -0.28
C PHE A 63 2.01 -9.74 0.28
N ARG A 64 1.74 -10.03 1.55
CA ARG A 64 1.96 -11.36 2.09
C ARG A 64 1.15 -12.42 1.34
N MET A 65 -0.13 -12.16 1.06
CA MET A 65 -0.94 -13.10 0.29
C MET A 65 -0.44 -13.27 -1.15
N MET A 66 0.09 -12.21 -1.76
CA MET A 66 0.74 -12.29 -3.07
C MET A 66 1.95 -13.22 -3.03
N ALA A 67 2.76 -13.16 -1.97
CA ALA A 67 3.92 -14.04 -1.77
C ALA A 67 3.47 -15.49 -1.58
N ASP A 68 2.47 -15.72 -0.74
CA ASP A 68 1.90 -17.05 -0.49
C ASP A 68 1.31 -17.70 -1.77
N ARG A 69 0.92 -16.88 -2.75
CA ARG A 69 0.37 -17.31 -4.04
C ARG A 69 1.39 -17.36 -5.18
N GLY A 70 2.66 -17.01 -4.92
CA GLY A 70 3.71 -17.01 -5.95
C GLY A 70 3.52 -15.93 -7.02
N GLN A 71 2.98 -14.76 -6.65
CA GLN A 71 2.71 -13.64 -7.58
C GLN A 71 3.86 -12.64 -7.70
N TYR A 72 5.02 -12.98 -7.12
CA TYR A 72 6.29 -12.25 -7.18
C TYR A 72 7.27 -12.95 -8.12
N GLY A 73 8.37 -12.28 -8.47
CA GLY A 73 9.42 -12.83 -9.31
C GLY A 73 9.43 -12.29 -10.75
N GLU A 74 8.56 -11.31 -11.03
CA GLU A 74 8.67 -10.46 -12.22
C GLU A 74 9.30 -9.12 -11.81
N GLU A 75 10.30 -8.65 -12.56
CA GLU A 75 11.04 -7.41 -12.26
C GLU A 75 10.11 -6.21 -12.05
N HIS A 76 9.01 -6.15 -12.80
CA HIS A 76 8.03 -5.08 -12.70
C HIS A 76 7.30 -5.07 -11.35
N ILE A 77 6.69 -6.19 -10.93
CA ILE A 77 5.94 -6.24 -9.66
C ILE A 77 6.86 -6.12 -8.43
N ASP A 78 8.06 -6.67 -8.53
CA ASP A 78 9.06 -6.58 -7.46
C ASP A 78 9.52 -5.13 -7.26
N THR A 79 9.68 -4.37 -8.35
CA THR A 79 10.01 -2.94 -8.29
C THR A 79 8.88 -2.12 -7.67
N LEU A 80 7.62 -2.34 -8.11
CA LEU A 80 6.46 -1.63 -7.57
C LEU A 80 6.30 -1.85 -6.07
N THR A 81 6.38 -3.11 -5.63
CA THR A 81 6.18 -3.49 -4.22
C THR A 81 7.31 -2.98 -3.33
N THR A 82 8.55 -2.94 -3.84
CA THR A 82 9.71 -2.34 -3.16
C THR A 82 9.53 -0.83 -2.99
N GLU A 83 9.08 -0.12 -4.02
CA GLU A 83 8.87 1.32 -3.95
C GLU A 83 7.71 1.68 -3.00
N ILE A 84 6.62 0.91 -3.04
CA ILE A 84 5.51 1.03 -2.08
C ILE A 84 6.04 0.84 -0.66
N TYR A 85 6.84 -0.20 -0.43
CA TYR A 85 7.45 -0.45 0.88
C TYR A 85 8.29 0.75 1.34
N HIS A 86 9.12 1.35 0.49
CA HIS A 86 9.90 2.53 0.84
C HIS A 86 9.03 3.74 1.22
N ILE A 87 7.93 4.00 0.51
CA ILE A 87 7.04 5.12 0.83
C ILE A 87 6.35 4.90 2.18
N ILE A 88 5.73 3.74 2.38
CA ILE A 88 5.02 3.45 3.64
C ILE A 88 5.96 3.35 4.83
N THR A 89 7.24 3.05 4.57
CA THR A 89 8.23 2.96 5.63
C THR A 89 8.79 4.33 6.00
N ASN A 90 9.07 5.19 5.04
CA ASN A 90 9.73 6.47 5.31
C ASN A 90 8.75 7.56 5.75
N ASN A 91 7.44 7.41 5.48
CA ASN A 91 6.43 8.35 5.93
C ASN A 91 5.69 7.85 7.19
N LEU A 92 5.84 8.59 8.30
CA LEU A 92 5.26 8.26 9.60
C LEU A 92 3.72 8.26 9.62
N LEU A 93 3.09 8.93 8.65
CA LEU A 93 1.63 8.98 8.49
C LEU A 93 1.02 7.60 8.28
N PHE A 94 1.77 6.69 7.64
CA PHE A 94 1.27 5.38 7.20
C PHE A 94 1.50 4.26 8.20
N ARG A 95 2.16 4.55 9.32
CA ARG A 95 2.47 3.59 10.37
C ARG A 95 1.78 3.99 11.67
N ASN A 96 0.91 3.14 12.17
CA ASN A 96 0.44 3.28 13.54
C ASN A 96 1.65 3.21 14.50
N GLN A 97 1.84 4.25 15.32
CA GLN A 97 2.79 4.23 16.44
C GLN A 97 2.31 3.33 17.60
N ARG A 98 1.61 2.21 17.31
CA ARG A 98 1.33 1.18 18.32
C ARG A 98 2.61 0.36 18.54
N GLY A 99 3.56 1.00 19.21
CA GLY A 99 4.89 0.45 19.50
C GLY A 99 5.84 1.39 20.25
N LYS A 100 5.38 2.52 20.80
CA LYS A 100 6.16 3.30 21.79
C LYS A 100 5.59 3.15 23.21
N ILE A 101 5.55 1.93 23.73
CA ILE A 101 5.40 1.58 25.16
C ILE A 101 6.03 0.17 25.27
N LYS A 102 7.18 -0.11 25.88
CA LYS A 102 7.85 0.37 27.10
C LYS A 102 9.34 0.55 26.87
#